data_AF-A0A059L8B1-F1
#
_entry.id   AF-A0A059L8B1-F1
#
_cell.length_a   1.000
_cell.length_b   1.000
_cell.length_c   1.000
_cell.angle_alpha   90.00
_cell.angle_beta   90.00
_cell.angle_gamma   90.00
#
_symmetry.space_group_name_H-M   'P 1'
#
loop_
_entity.id
_entity.type
_entity.pdbx_description
1 polymer ?
#
loop_
_entity_poly.entity_id
_entity_poly.type
_entity_poly.pdbx_seq_one_letter_code
_entity_poly.pdbx_strand_id
1 'polypeptide(L)'
;MNSKSLIAALAIAASVAGISPIVQADDPPQKTVQPGVNNSRQLVKGDRAPDVYQRSEKALTNWKQKGLKAPKAQAQWVQINDKYMMVMITNGTIIDITPVER
;
A
#
# COMPACT_ATOMS: atom_id res chain seq x y z
N MET A 1 36.26 -43.08 51.64
CA MET A 1 35.10 -43.80 52.23
C MET A 1 33.91 -42.90 52.07
N ASN A 2 33.11 -42.97 51.00
CA ASN A 2 32.23 -44.06 50.54
C ASN A 2 30.96 -44.18 51.41
N SER A 3 29.82 -43.72 50.90
CA SER A 3 28.60 -44.53 50.88
C SER A 3 27.57 -43.95 49.90
N LYS A 4 26.93 -44.86 49.19
CA LYS A 4 25.88 -44.69 48.18
C LYS A 4 24.55 -45.04 48.85
N SER A 5 23.44 -44.44 48.42
CA SER A 5 22.14 -45.13 48.40
C SER A 5 21.14 -44.42 47.48
N LEU A 6 20.63 -45.21 46.54
CA LEU A 6 19.44 -44.99 45.72
C LEU A 6 18.20 -45.34 46.56
N ILE A 7 17.03 -44.80 46.21
CA ILE A 7 15.79 -45.55 45.86
C ILE A 7 14.56 -44.62 45.92
N ALA A 8 13.99 -44.42 44.74
CA ALA A 8 12.59 -44.62 44.33
C ALA A 8 11.40 -43.82 44.89
N ALA A 9 10.40 -43.78 43.98
CA ALA A 9 8.97 -43.56 44.19
C ALA A 9 8.57 -42.09 44.38
N LEU A 10 7.44 -41.59 43.86
CA LEU A 10 6.20 -42.25 43.45
C LEU A 10 5.45 -41.26 42.52
N ALA A 11 4.80 -41.75 41.47
CA ALA A 11 3.97 -40.95 40.58
C ALA A 11 2.76 -40.35 41.31
N ILE A 12 2.41 -39.09 40.99
CA ILE A 12 1.05 -38.57 41.19
C ILE A 12 0.65 -37.81 39.93
N ALA A 13 -0.22 -38.44 39.14
CA ALA A 13 -0.95 -37.80 38.05
C ALA A 13 -2.02 -36.87 38.66
N ALA A 14 -1.94 -35.58 38.37
CA ALA A 14 -3.01 -34.63 38.62
C ALA A 14 -3.62 -34.22 37.28
N SER A 15 -4.76 -34.84 36.96
CA SER A 15 -5.65 -34.49 35.86
C SER A 15 -6.19 -33.07 36.05
N VAL A 16 -5.80 -32.14 35.18
CA VAL A 16 -6.37 -30.79 35.18
C VAL A 16 -7.68 -30.81 34.38
N ALA A 17 -8.73 -30.34 35.05
CA ALA A 17 -10.09 -30.22 34.57
C ALA A 17 -10.25 -29.15 33.48
N GLY A 18 -11.20 -29.41 32.58
CA GLY A 18 -12.08 -28.40 31.97
C GLY A 18 -11.44 -27.40 31.00
N ILE A 19 -11.47 -27.72 29.71
CA ILE A 19 -11.49 -26.69 28.67
C ILE A 19 -12.83 -26.75 27.92
N SER A 20 -13.71 -25.81 28.24
CA SER A 20 -14.86 -25.50 27.39
C SER A 20 -14.34 -24.97 26.05
N PRO A 21 -14.80 -25.47 24.88
CA PRO A 21 -14.51 -24.79 23.64
C PRO A 21 -15.33 -23.51 23.60
N ILE A 22 -14.69 -22.37 23.84
CA ILE A 22 -15.18 -21.09 23.34
C ILE A 22 -15.08 -21.16 21.82
N VAL A 23 -16.20 -21.48 21.17
CA VAL A 23 -16.37 -21.29 19.73
C VAL A 23 -16.42 -19.78 19.51
N GLN A 24 -15.26 -19.18 19.25
CA GLN A 24 -15.20 -17.88 18.59
C GLN A 24 -15.53 -18.15 17.12
N ALA A 25 -16.78 -17.94 16.74
CA ALA A 25 -17.11 -17.63 15.36
C ALA A 25 -16.55 -16.22 15.08
N ASP A 26 -15.25 -16.14 14.82
CA ASP A 26 -14.63 -14.93 14.31
C ASP A 26 -15.07 -14.81 12.86
N ASP A 27 -16.01 -13.89 12.62
CA ASP A 27 -16.47 -13.48 11.30
C ASP A 27 -15.27 -13.42 10.34
N PRO A 28 -15.35 -14.02 9.13
CA PRO A 28 -14.26 -13.90 8.16
C PRO A 28 -14.00 -12.40 7.97
N PRO A 29 -12.75 -11.94 8.13
CA PRO A 29 -12.45 -10.53 8.12
C PRO A 29 -12.97 -9.95 6.82
N GLN A 30 -13.92 -9.02 6.95
CA GLN A 30 -14.38 -8.19 5.85
C GLN A 30 -13.13 -7.77 5.10
N LYS A 31 -13.09 -8.13 3.80
CA LYS A 31 -12.01 -7.83 2.88
C LYS A 31 -11.89 -6.31 2.79
N THR A 32 -11.24 -5.74 3.79
CA THR A 32 -10.84 -4.36 3.88
C THR A 32 -9.95 -4.21 2.67
N VAL A 33 -10.44 -3.47 1.70
CA VAL A 33 -9.68 -3.08 0.52
C VAL A 33 -8.47 -2.35 1.08
N GLN A 34 -7.34 -3.06 1.19
CA GLN A 34 -6.10 -2.46 1.62
C GLN A 34 -5.85 -1.30 0.65
N PRO A 35 -5.86 -0.03 1.10
CA PRO A 35 -5.45 1.05 0.23
C PRO A 35 -4.04 0.70 -0.21
N GLY A 36 -3.89 0.48 -1.53
CA GLY A 36 -2.67 -0.06 -2.12
C GLY A 36 -1.44 0.62 -1.54
N VAL A 37 -0.53 -0.21 -1.06
CA VAL A 37 0.75 0.14 -0.45
C VAL A 37 1.39 1.31 -1.19
N ASN A 38 1.40 2.45 -0.51
CA ASN A 38 2.30 3.57 -0.73
C ASN A 38 2.09 4.44 -2.00
N ASN A 39 1.43 5.59 -1.81
CA ASN A 39 1.49 6.74 -2.73
C ASN A 39 2.92 7.32 -2.89
N SER A 40 3.95 6.74 -2.25
CA SER A 40 5.36 7.11 -2.44
C SER A 40 6.05 6.38 -3.60
N ARG A 41 5.36 5.49 -4.33
CA ARG A 41 5.97 4.86 -5.50
C ARG A 41 6.18 5.93 -6.56
N GLN A 42 7.40 6.01 -7.08
CA GLN A 42 7.74 6.94 -8.15
C GLN A 42 6.90 6.53 -9.37
N LEU A 43 5.91 7.36 -9.70
CA LEU A 43 4.99 7.07 -10.78
C LEU A 43 5.75 7.09 -12.11
N VAL A 44 5.58 6.03 -12.91
CA VAL A 44 6.26 5.85 -14.21
C VAL A 44 5.27 5.90 -15.37
N LYS A 45 5.77 5.98 -16.60
CA LYS A 45 4.93 5.94 -17.80
C LYS A 45 4.20 4.59 -17.87
N GLY A 46 2.90 4.63 -18.07
CA GLY A 46 2.01 3.46 -18.06
C GLY A 46 1.37 3.19 -16.69
N ASP A 47 1.86 3.83 -15.63
CA ASP A 47 1.27 3.69 -14.29
C ASP A 47 -0.01 4.52 -14.15
N ARG A 48 -0.83 4.18 -13.15
CA ARG A 48 -2.07 4.90 -12.85
C ARG A 48 -1.81 5.94 -11.77
N ALA A 49 -1.93 7.21 -12.14
CA ALA A 49 -1.90 8.31 -11.20
C ALA A 49 -3.13 8.28 -10.28
N PRO A 50 -2.97 8.70 -9.01
CA PRO A 50 -4.08 8.87 -8.08
C PRO A 50 -5.21 9.75 -8.63
N ASP A 51 -6.46 9.47 -8.21
CA ASP A 51 -7.66 10.18 -8.66
C ASP A 51 -7.60 11.69 -8.47
N VAL A 52 -6.92 12.16 -7.42
CA VAL A 52 -6.70 13.59 -7.18
C VAL A 52 -6.06 14.31 -8.38
N TYR A 53 -5.20 13.63 -9.15
CA TYR A 53 -4.53 14.19 -10.33
C TYR A 53 -5.36 14.10 -11.61
N GLN A 54 -6.49 13.39 -11.61
CA GLN A 54 -7.46 13.42 -12.70
C GLN A 54 -8.37 14.64 -12.61
N ARG A 55 -8.41 15.32 -11.46
CA ARG A 55 -9.23 16.52 -11.24
C ARG A 55 -8.63 17.71 -11.96
N SER A 56 -9.48 18.53 -12.57
CA SER A 56 -9.07 19.73 -13.29
C SER A 56 -8.39 20.77 -12.37
N GLU A 57 -8.67 20.73 -11.08
CA GLU A 57 -8.02 21.58 -10.07
C GLU A 57 -6.50 21.32 -9.93
N LYS A 58 -6.06 20.09 -10.22
CA LYS A 58 -4.64 19.73 -10.23
C LYS A 58 -3.99 19.91 -11.60
N ALA A 59 -4.77 20.27 -12.62
CA ALA A 59 -4.28 20.47 -13.96
C ALA A 59 -3.33 21.68 -14.01
N LEU A 60 -2.14 21.43 -14.52
CA LEU A 60 -1.13 22.42 -14.82
C LEU A 60 -1.51 23.16 -16.10
N THR A 61 -2.22 24.29 -15.97
CA THR A 61 -2.65 25.12 -17.11
C THR A 61 -1.49 25.89 -17.75
N ASN A 62 -0.44 26.17 -16.98
CA ASN A 62 0.77 26.88 -17.42
C ASN A 62 1.82 25.98 -18.08
N TRP A 63 1.43 24.82 -18.62
CA TRP A 63 2.33 23.89 -19.32
C TRP A 63 3.13 24.57 -20.44
N LYS A 64 2.52 25.52 -21.16
CA LYS A 64 3.17 26.27 -22.24
C LYS A 64 4.32 27.14 -21.74
N GLN A 65 4.18 27.73 -20.55
CA GLN A 65 5.24 28.53 -19.92
C GLN A 65 6.39 27.66 -19.41
N LYS A 66 6.11 26.39 -19.12
CA LYS A 66 7.10 25.39 -18.66
C LYS A 66 7.82 24.68 -19.80
N GLY A 67 7.57 25.05 -21.05
CA GLY A 67 8.16 24.38 -22.22
C GLY A 67 7.66 22.95 -22.41
N LEU A 68 6.54 22.58 -21.76
CA LEU A 68 5.95 21.26 -21.92
C LEU A 68 5.18 21.16 -23.23
N LYS A 69 5.05 19.95 -23.74
CA LYS A 69 4.24 19.66 -24.93
C LYS A 69 2.76 19.93 -24.65
N ALA A 70 1.98 20.23 -25.69
CA ALA A 70 0.54 20.31 -25.53
C ALA A 70 -0.02 18.97 -24.99
N PRO A 71 -0.89 19.00 -23.96
CA PRO A 71 -1.50 17.78 -23.45
C PRO A 71 -2.34 17.11 -24.54
N LYS A 72 -2.39 15.77 -24.54
CA LYS A 72 -3.24 15.02 -25.48
C LYS A 72 -4.74 15.22 -25.19
N ALA A 73 -5.58 14.83 -26.15
CA ALA A 73 -7.02 14.78 -25.95
C ALA A 73 -7.36 13.94 -24.71
N GLN A 74 -8.16 14.51 -23.81
CA GLN A 74 -8.50 13.90 -22.51
C GLN A 74 -7.30 13.62 -21.60
N ALA A 75 -6.19 14.33 -21.79
CA ALA A 75 -5.05 14.31 -20.87
C ALA A 75 -4.79 15.71 -20.32
N GLN A 76 -4.11 15.77 -19.19
CA GLN A 76 -3.66 17.01 -18.57
C GLN A 76 -2.28 16.83 -17.97
N TRP A 77 -1.50 17.91 -17.95
CA TRP A 77 -0.28 17.94 -17.17
C TRP A 77 -0.62 18.11 -15.71
N VAL A 78 0.09 17.40 -14.85
CA VAL A 78 0.05 17.58 -13.40
C VAL A 78 1.48 17.61 -12.88
N GLN A 79 1.72 18.38 -11.83
CA GLN A 79 3.00 18.34 -11.14
C GLN A 79 2.90 17.36 -9.98
N ILE A 80 3.73 16.33 -10.01
CA ILE A 80 3.82 15.31 -8.97
C ILE A 80 5.27 15.32 -8.47
N ASN A 81 5.46 15.77 -7.24
CA ASN A 81 6.80 16.04 -6.67
C ASN A 81 7.60 16.98 -7.60
N ASP A 82 8.77 16.54 -8.05
CA ASP A 82 9.69 17.29 -8.94
C ASP A 82 9.57 16.90 -10.41
N LYS A 83 8.41 16.36 -10.83
CA LYS A 83 8.17 15.95 -12.23
C LYS A 83 6.82 16.45 -12.71
N TYR A 84 6.78 16.86 -13.97
CA TYR A 84 5.56 17.05 -14.72
C TYR A 84 5.15 15.71 -15.33
N MET A 85 3.91 15.30 -15.12
CA MET A 85 3.37 14.04 -15.60
C MET A 85 2.12 14.32 -16.41
N MET A 86 2.02 13.77 -17.62
CA MET A 86 0.81 13.87 -18.42
C MET A 86 -0.09 12.70 -18.07
N VAL A 87 -1.20 13.00 -17.42
CA VAL A 87 -2.18 12.05 -16.90
C VAL A 87 -3.45 12.13 -17.74
N MET A 88 -3.94 10.96 -18.17
CA MET A 88 -5.25 10.84 -18.82
C MET A 88 -6.36 11.09 -17.79
N ILE A 89 -7.29 12.00 -18.09
CA ILE A 89 -8.43 12.34 -17.26
C ILE A 89 -9.44 11.17 -17.20
N THR A 90 -9.48 10.34 -18.23
CA THR A 90 -10.42 9.20 -18.34
C THR A 90 -10.10 8.05 -17.40
N ASN A 91 -8.81 7.77 -17.18
CA ASN A 91 -8.38 6.56 -16.48
C ASN A 91 -7.13 6.78 -15.60
N GLY A 92 -6.67 8.01 -15.44
CA GLY A 92 -5.48 8.33 -14.64
C GLY A 92 -4.18 7.78 -15.20
N THR A 93 -4.13 7.23 -16.42
CA THR A 93 -2.88 6.67 -16.96
C THR A 93 -1.88 7.77 -17.27
N ILE A 94 -0.65 7.59 -16.80
CA ILE A 94 0.47 8.46 -17.12
C ILE A 94 1.02 8.08 -18.49
N ILE A 95 0.93 9.00 -19.43
CA ILE A 95 1.37 8.79 -20.81
C ILE A 95 2.69 9.50 -21.13
N ASP A 96 3.09 10.48 -20.32
CA ASP A 96 4.35 11.20 -20.47
C ASP A 96 4.87 11.72 -19.13
N ILE A 97 6.19 11.85 -19.00
CA ILE A 97 6.87 12.34 -17.80
C ILE A 97 7.99 13.26 -18.25
N THR A 98 8.02 14.47 -17.71
CA THR A 98 9.06 15.46 -17.95
C THR A 98 9.61 15.92 -16.59
N PRO A 99 10.93 15.89 -16.36
CA PRO A 99 11.50 16.44 -15.14
C PRO A 99 11.22 17.94 -15.03
N VAL A 100 11.01 18.44 -13.81
CA VAL A 100 10.97 19.90 -13.56
C VAL A 100 12.40 20.40 -13.57
N GLU A 101 12.78 21.20 -14.57
CA GLU A 101 14.06 21.91 -14.52
C GLU A 101 13.97 23.00 -13.44
N ARG A 102 14.92 22.99 -12.50
CA ARG A 102 15.06 23.96 -11.40
C ARG A 102 16.07 25.04 -11.76
#